data_AF-A0A1J7CKZ8-F1
#
_entry.id   AF-A0A1J7CKZ8-F1
#
_cell.length_a   1.000
_cell.length_b   1.000
_cell.length_c   1.000
_cell.angle_alpha   90.00
_cell.angle_beta   90.00
_cell.angle_gamma   90.00
#
_symmetry.space_group_name_H-M   'P 1'
#
loop_
_entity.id
_entity.type
_entity.pdbx_description
1 polymer ?
#
loop_
_entity_poly.entity_id
_entity_poly.type
_entity_poly.pdbx_seq_one_letter_code
_entity_poly.pdbx_strand_id
1 'polypeptide(L)'
;MKKQEELNLKFYKKMGAFNELAYILDSSNASGNYTRLNIIQFLPKAVINHLIETLQLIQNNQLYDPSFLDSAEELSVFDVNFITPYFWIDGHKTIHMDDLKLLLIEWLEFRSS
;
A
#
# COMPACT_ATOMS: atom_id res chain seq x y z
N MET A 1 -8.57 -8.22 -14.20
CA MET A 1 -7.94 -9.01 -13.12
C MET A 1 -7.69 -8.04 -11.98
N LYS A 2 -7.83 -8.46 -10.72
CA LYS A 2 -7.50 -7.56 -9.60
C LYS A 2 -5.98 -7.43 -9.49
N LYS A 3 -5.49 -6.26 -9.09
CA LYS A 3 -4.05 -5.99 -8.93
C LYS A 3 -3.43 -6.90 -7.88
N GLN A 4 -4.13 -7.20 -6.79
CA GLN A 4 -3.67 -8.19 -5.82
C GLN A 4 -3.39 -9.57 -6.46
N GLU A 5 -4.18 -10.00 -7.45
CA GLU A 5 -4.01 -11.30 -8.13
C GLU A 5 -2.78 -11.28 -9.04
N GLU A 6 -2.59 -10.20 -9.80
CA GLU A 6 -1.42 -10.02 -10.67
C GLU A 6 -0.10 -10.00 -9.88
N LEU A 7 -0.13 -9.48 -8.65
CA LEU A 7 1.03 -9.38 -7.77
C LEU A 7 1.20 -10.60 -6.85
N ASN A 8 0.36 -11.64 -6.98
CA ASN A 8 0.31 -12.81 -6.09
C ASN A 8 0.14 -12.45 -4.60
N LEU A 9 -0.60 -11.38 -4.32
CA LEU A 9 -1.02 -10.97 -2.98
C LEU A 9 -2.39 -11.58 -2.66
N LYS A 10 -2.64 -11.87 -1.38
CA LYS A 10 -3.94 -12.37 -0.90
C LYS A 10 -4.53 -11.45 0.14
N PHE A 11 -5.78 -11.05 -0.05
CA PHE A 11 -6.57 -10.37 0.98
C PHE A 11 -7.53 -11.36 1.62
N TYR A 12 -7.55 -11.44 2.95
CA TYR A 12 -8.52 -12.24 3.67
C TYR A 12 -8.84 -11.65 5.05
N LYS A 13 -10.01 -12.02 5.56
CA LYS A 13 -10.44 -11.67 6.92
C LYS A 13 -10.06 -12.82 7.85
N LYS A 14 -9.58 -12.50 9.04
CA LYS A 14 -9.27 -13.48 10.09
C LYS A 14 -9.96 -13.05 11.37
N MET A 15 -10.72 -13.95 11.97
CA MET A 15 -11.22 -13.74 13.33
C MET A 15 -10.08 -14.00 14.31
N GLY A 16 -9.78 -13.03 15.16
CA GLY A 16 -8.78 -13.16 16.20
C GLY A 16 -9.30 -13.90 17.44
N ALA A 17 -8.43 -14.06 18.43
CA ALA A 17 -8.71 -14.86 19.62
C ALA A 17 -9.77 -14.23 20.54
N PHE A 18 -10.05 -12.93 20.39
CA PHE A 18 -10.99 -12.15 21.18
C PHE A 18 -12.20 -11.67 20.34
N ASN A 19 -12.53 -12.38 19.26
CA ASN A 19 -13.59 -12.01 18.29
C ASN A 19 -13.38 -10.67 17.58
N GLU A 20 -12.13 -10.21 17.50
CA GLU A 20 -11.74 -9.08 16.68
C GLU A 20 -11.60 -9.50 15.22
N LEU A 21 -12.22 -8.74 14.32
CA LEU A 21 -12.07 -8.95 12.88
C LEU A 21 -10.78 -8.28 12.41
N ALA A 22 -9.79 -9.09 12.03
CA ALA A 22 -8.56 -8.62 11.39
C ALA A 22 -8.68 -8.73 9.87
N TYR A 23 -8.10 -7.75 9.17
CA TYR A 23 -7.94 -7.77 7.72
C TYR A 23 -6.47 -8.02 7.43
N ILE A 24 -6.17 -9.03 6.62
CA ILE A 24 -4.81 -9.46 6.33
C ILE A 24 -4.52 -9.24 4.84
N LEU A 25 -3.38 -8.62 4.57
CA LEU A 25 -2.72 -8.61 3.27
C LEU A 25 -1.49 -9.51 3.37
N ASP A 26 -1.55 -10.64 2.69
CA ASP A 26 -0.52 -11.67 2.72
C ASP A 26 0.29 -11.63 1.41
N SER A 27 1.59 -11.38 1.57
CA SER A 27 2.56 -11.32 0.47
C SER A 27 3.50 -12.53 0.43
N SER A 28 3.21 -13.60 1.18
CA SER A 28 4.04 -14.83 1.23
C SER A 28 4.26 -15.49 -0.13
N ASN A 29 3.33 -15.30 -1.07
CA ASN A 29 3.41 -15.81 -2.43
C ASN A 29 3.87 -14.75 -3.45
N ALA A 30 4.09 -13.51 -3.03
CA ALA A 30 4.58 -12.46 -3.90
C ALA A 30 6.04 -12.73 -4.29
N SER A 31 6.42 -12.32 -5.50
CA SER A 31 7.80 -12.48 -6.00
C SER A 31 8.60 -11.18 -5.88
N GLY A 32 9.90 -11.32 -5.58
CA GLY A 32 10.84 -10.20 -5.52
C GLY A 32 10.41 -9.10 -4.54
N ASN A 33 10.50 -7.84 -4.98
CA ASN A 33 10.24 -6.69 -4.12
C ASN A 33 8.76 -6.52 -3.76
N TYR A 34 7.82 -7.20 -4.43
CA TYR A 34 6.40 -7.15 -4.06
C TYR A 34 6.10 -7.74 -2.68
N THR A 35 7.00 -8.58 -2.15
CA THR A 35 6.91 -9.07 -0.76
C THR A 35 6.84 -7.93 0.26
N ARG A 36 7.50 -6.80 -0.04
CA ARG A 36 7.54 -5.56 0.78
C ARG A 36 6.20 -4.81 0.81
N LEU A 37 5.24 -5.17 -0.05
CA LEU A 37 3.91 -4.56 -0.04
C LEU A 37 3.07 -4.98 1.17
N ASN A 38 3.54 -5.93 1.99
CA ASN A 38 2.90 -6.29 3.26
C ASN A 38 2.75 -5.11 4.23
N ILE A 39 3.55 -4.05 4.07
CA ILE A 39 3.44 -2.84 4.89
C ILE A 39 2.06 -2.19 4.76
N ILE A 40 1.41 -2.32 3.60
CA ILE A 40 0.09 -1.76 3.30
C ILE A 40 -0.97 -2.26 4.30
N GLN A 41 -0.79 -3.46 4.84
CA GLN A 41 -1.73 -4.04 5.81
C GLN A 41 -1.82 -3.20 7.11
N PHE A 42 -0.72 -2.56 7.49
CA PHE A 42 -0.61 -1.82 8.75
C PHE A 42 -1.12 -0.39 8.62
N LEU A 43 -1.27 0.12 7.40
CA LEU A 43 -1.66 1.50 7.17
C LEU A 43 -3.11 1.78 7.62
N PRO A 44 -3.36 2.84 8.39
CA PRO A 44 -4.71 3.33 8.66
C PRO A 44 -5.45 3.69 7.36
N LYS A 45 -6.79 3.59 7.35
CA LYS A 45 -7.60 3.95 6.16
C LYS A 45 -7.36 5.39 5.70
N ALA A 46 -7.14 6.32 6.64
CA ALA A 46 -6.83 7.71 6.34
C ALA A 46 -5.49 7.85 5.59
N VAL A 47 -4.46 7.11 6.01
CA VAL A 47 -3.15 7.09 5.33
C VAL A 47 -3.27 6.49 3.93
N ILE A 48 -4.06 5.42 3.76
CA ILE A 48 -4.34 4.83 2.44
C ILE A 48 -5.02 5.84 1.51
N ASN A 49 -6.05 6.55 1.98
CA ASN A 49 -6.72 7.59 1.20
C ASN A 49 -5.73 8.68 0.77
N HIS A 50 -4.91 9.15 1.70
CA HIS A 50 -3.95 10.21 1.42
C HIS A 50 -2.84 9.75 0.45
N LEU A 51 -2.40 8.49 0.52
CA LEU A 51 -1.53 7.89 -0.49
C LEU A 51 -2.16 7.87 -1.87
N ILE A 52 -3.44 7.48 -1.98
CA ILE A 52 -4.18 7.47 -3.26
C ILE A 52 -4.26 8.88 -3.85
N GLU A 53 -4.58 9.88 -3.03
CA GLU A 53 -4.62 11.30 -3.42
C GLU A 53 -3.24 11.77 -3.91
N THR A 54 -2.19 11.45 -3.16
CA THR A 54 -0.81 11.78 -3.53
C THR A 54 -0.42 11.18 -4.86
N LEU A 55 -0.69 9.89 -5.08
CA LEU A 55 -0.42 9.22 -6.35
C LEU A 55 -1.16 9.90 -7.50
N GLN A 56 -2.38 10.37 -7.28
CA GLN A 56 -3.14 11.12 -8.28
C GLN A 56 -2.51 12.49 -8.59
N LEU A 57 -2.01 13.21 -7.59
CA LEU A 57 -1.27 14.46 -7.80
C LEU A 57 0.00 14.21 -8.62
N ILE A 58 0.78 13.18 -8.27
CA ILE A 58 1.99 12.78 -9.00
C ILE A 58 1.66 12.45 -10.47
N GLN A 59 0.63 11.64 -10.72
CA GLN A 59 0.16 11.27 -12.07
C GLN A 59 -0.23 12.49 -12.90
N ASN A 60 -0.82 13.50 -12.26
CA ASN A 60 -1.23 14.75 -12.90
C ASN A 60 -0.10 15.80 -12.98
N ASN A 61 1.12 15.45 -12.56
CA ASN A 61 2.26 16.35 -12.48
C ASN A 61 1.99 17.60 -11.61
N GLN A 62 1.25 17.40 -10.51
CA GLN A 62 0.91 18.42 -9.52
C GLN A 62 1.79 18.28 -8.26
N LEU A 63 1.94 19.38 -7.53
CA LEU A 63 2.65 19.36 -6.25
C LEU A 63 1.86 18.53 -5.22
N TYR A 64 2.59 17.79 -4.40
CA TYR A 64 2.10 17.09 -3.22
C TYR A 64 3.01 17.41 -2.03
N ASP A 65 2.50 17.23 -0.83
CA ASP A 65 3.30 17.38 0.39
C ASP A 65 4.01 16.04 0.67
N PRO A 66 5.34 15.92 0.59
CA PRO A 66 6.03 14.67 0.89
C PRO A 66 6.09 14.36 2.39
N SER A 67 5.86 15.35 3.26
CA SER A 67 6.02 15.19 4.71
C SER A 67 5.03 14.22 5.34
N PHE A 68 3.93 13.87 4.66
CA PHE A 68 3.00 12.89 5.20
C PHE A 68 3.64 11.51 5.34
N LEU A 69 4.63 11.17 4.49
CA LEU A 69 5.35 9.90 4.54
C LEU A 69 6.11 9.76 5.87
N ASP A 70 6.64 10.87 6.38
CA ASP A 70 7.34 10.94 7.66
C ASP A 70 6.35 11.02 8.85
N SER A 71 5.15 11.57 8.60
CA SER A 71 4.14 11.80 9.64
C SER A 71 3.35 10.56 10.03
N ALA A 72 3.23 9.58 9.13
CA ALA A 72 2.54 8.34 9.39
C ALA A 72 3.51 7.37 10.07
N GLU A 73 3.26 7.07 11.35
CA GLU A 73 4.13 6.19 12.16
C GLU A 73 4.36 4.83 11.48
N GLU A 74 3.37 4.30 10.78
CA GLU A 74 3.46 3.02 10.07
C GLU A 74 4.31 3.08 8.80
N LEU A 75 4.52 4.27 8.24
CA LEU A 75 5.41 4.51 7.11
C LEU A 75 6.79 4.95 7.56
N SER A 76 6.92 5.67 8.68
CA SER A 76 8.20 6.21 9.15
C SER A 76 9.21 5.14 9.59
N VAL A 77 8.74 3.91 9.83
CA VAL A 77 9.61 2.74 10.08
C VAL A 77 10.30 2.25 8.79
N PHE A 78 9.76 2.59 7.62
CA PHE A 78 10.28 2.18 6.32
C PHE A 78 10.77 3.39 5.53
N ASP A 79 11.87 3.24 4.79
CA ASP A 79 12.33 4.32 3.90
C ASP A 79 11.51 4.29 2.59
N VAL A 80 10.39 5.01 2.60
CA VAL A 80 9.43 5.08 1.50
C VAL A 80 9.63 6.30 0.64
N ASN A 81 9.74 6.11 -0.68
CA ASN A 81 10.01 7.21 -1.61
C ASN A 81 9.20 7.07 -2.90
N PHE A 82 8.78 8.22 -3.43
CA PHE A 82 8.22 8.35 -4.77
C PHE A 82 9.34 8.71 -5.75
N ILE A 83 9.81 7.74 -6.54
CA ILE A 83 10.81 7.97 -7.60
C ILE A 83 10.16 7.56 -8.92
N THR A 84 9.53 8.54 -9.57
CA THR A 84 8.71 8.34 -10.77
C THR A 84 9.42 7.46 -11.82
N PRO A 85 8.77 6.40 -12.35
CA PRO A 85 7.36 6.07 -12.17
C PRO A 85 7.06 5.03 -11.07
N TYR A 86 8.00 4.81 -10.15
CA TYR A 86 7.93 3.72 -9.17
C TYR A 86 7.86 4.22 -7.73
N PHE A 87 7.16 3.45 -6.90
CA PHE A 87 7.25 3.53 -5.46
C PHE A 87 8.38 2.65 -4.95
N TRP A 88 9.19 3.20 -4.05
CA TRP A 88 10.37 2.58 -3.47
C TRP A 88 10.18 2.37 -1.98
N ILE A 89 10.68 1.25 -1.48
CA ILE A 89 10.63 0.87 -0.06
C ILE A 89 12.03 0.35 0.30
N ASP A 90 12.64 0.91 1.33
CA ASP A 90 13.98 0.58 1.83
C ASP A 90 15.05 0.62 0.73
N GLY A 91 15.02 1.66 -0.11
CA GLY A 91 15.95 1.80 -1.24
C GLY A 91 15.73 0.80 -2.38
N HIS A 92 14.62 0.05 -2.40
CA HIS A 92 14.30 -0.88 -3.49
C HIS A 92 13.10 -0.44 -4.33
N LYS A 93 13.28 -0.44 -5.66
CA LYS A 93 12.20 -0.27 -6.64
C LYS A 93 11.16 -1.36 -6.44
N THR A 94 9.97 -1.00 -5.96
CA THR A 94 8.98 -1.99 -5.54
C THR A 94 7.86 -2.15 -6.55
N ILE A 95 7.07 -1.12 -6.82
CA ILE A 95 5.85 -1.21 -7.65
C ILE A 95 5.67 0.05 -8.49
N HIS A 96 5.07 -0.07 -9.68
CA HIS A 96 4.69 1.12 -10.47
C HIS A 96 3.62 1.92 -9.72
N MET A 97 3.69 3.25 -9.76
CA MET A 97 2.75 4.11 -9.01
C MET A 97 1.29 3.89 -9.41
N ASP A 98 1.01 3.65 -10.70
CA ASP A 98 -0.34 3.33 -11.17
C ASP A 98 -0.87 2.02 -10.57
N ASP A 99 -0.01 1.00 -10.51
CA ASP A 99 -0.35 -0.30 -9.93
C ASP A 99 -0.54 -0.19 -8.41
N LEU A 100 0.29 0.61 -7.74
CA LEU A 100 0.14 0.89 -6.32
C LEU A 100 -1.21 1.54 -6.02
N LYS A 101 -1.61 2.54 -6.82
CA LYS A 101 -2.90 3.21 -6.66
C LYS A 101 -4.06 2.23 -6.76
N LEU A 102 -4.04 1.35 -7.77
CA LEU A 102 -5.06 0.30 -7.93
C LEU A 102 -5.09 -0.66 -6.74
N LEU A 103 -3.92 -1.12 -6.28
CA LEU A 103 -3.80 -2.02 -5.13
C LEU A 103 -4.34 -1.38 -3.84
N LEU A 104 -4.05 -0.10 -3.60
CA LEU A 104 -4.53 0.64 -2.44
C LEU A 104 -6.06 0.80 -2.46
N ILE A 105 -6.65 1.07 -3.63
CA ILE A 105 -8.11 1.13 -3.81
C ILE A 105 -8.73 -0.23 -3.49
N GLU A 106 -8.20 -1.32 -4.07
CA GLU A 106 -8.69 -2.68 -3.80
C GLU A 106 -8.61 -3.04 -2.31
N TRP A 107 -7.53 -2.66 -1.65
CA TRP A 107 -7.35 -2.90 -0.21
C TRP A 107 -8.34 -2.11 0.64
N LEU A 108 -8.57 -0.83 0.31
CA LEU A 108 -9.52 0.02 1.01
C LEU A 108 -10.96 -0.48 0.86
N GLU A 109 -11.35 -0.90 -0.34
CA GLU A 109 -12.64 -1.51 -0.63
C GLU A 109 -12.82 -2.80 0.16
N PHE A 110 -11.81 -3.68 0.17
CA PHE A 110 -11.83 -4.92 0.93
C PHE A 110 -12.04 -4.66 2.43
N ARG A 111 -11.35 -3.67 3.00
CA ARG A 111 -11.48 -3.26 4.41
C ARG A 111 -12.79 -2.55 4.75
N SER A 112 -13.60 -2.21 3.76
CA SER A 112 -14.88 -1.52 3.95
C SER A 112 -16.08 -2.44 3.69
N SER A 113 -15.80 -3.71 3.32
CA SER A 113 -16.76 -4.81 3.20
C SER A 113 -16.90 -5.64 4.48
#